data_AF-A0A1W5ZAH6-F1
#
_entry.id   AF-A0A1W5ZAH6-F1
#
_cell.length_a   1.000
_cell.length_b   1.000
_cell.length_c   1.000
_cell.angle_alpha   90.00
_cell.angle_beta   90.00
_cell.angle_gamma   90.00
#
_symmetry.space_group_name_H-M   'P 1'
#
loop_
_entity.id
_entity.type
_entity.pdbx_description
1 polymer ?
#
loop_
_entity_poly.entity_id
_entity_poly.type
_entity_poly.pdbx_seq_one_letter_code
_entity_poly.pdbx_strand_id
1 'polypeptide(L)'
;MSAAQEHRTVERRTVVLAVGAVGAAAALTACGGSDGPGGGSGGTEPVEQPGSGGAGGAVLAKTADIPEGGGVVFAAQKVVVTQPRAGEFKAFSATCTHQGCAVRGVTDNVITCPCHNSTFDAETGSPTAGPATQPLPAREISVENGAITLA
;
A
#
# COMPACT_ATOMS: atom_id res chain seq x y z
N MET A 1 -30.18 40.38 -23.92
CA MET A 1 -30.56 38.98 -23.63
C MET A 1 -29.87 38.65 -22.30
N SER A 2 -30.51 39.01 -21.19
CA SER A 2 -29.96 38.89 -19.84
C SER A 2 -30.58 37.71 -19.09
N ALA A 3 -29.70 36.97 -18.43
CA ALA A 3 -29.84 36.19 -17.19
C ALA A 3 -31.22 35.61 -16.80
N ALA A 4 -31.24 34.29 -16.56
CA ALA A 4 -31.54 33.74 -15.23
C ALA A 4 -31.19 32.25 -15.21
N GLN A 5 -30.22 31.90 -14.37
CA GLN A 5 -29.81 30.54 -14.05
C GLN A 5 -30.70 30.06 -12.90
N GLU A 6 -31.54 29.06 -13.14
CA GLU A 6 -32.47 28.53 -12.15
C GLU A 6 -31.81 27.44 -11.29
N HIS A 7 -31.75 27.73 -9.98
CA HIS A 7 -31.37 26.80 -8.92
C HIS A 7 -32.54 25.87 -8.56
N ARG A 8 -32.39 24.57 -8.76
CA ARG A 8 -33.08 23.45 -8.08
C ARG A 8 -32.15 22.25 -8.20
N THR A 9 -31.81 21.44 -7.21
CA THR A 9 -32.30 21.03 -5.89
C THR A 9 -31.06 20.46 -5.19
N VAL A 10 -30.84 20.63 -3.88
CA VAL A 10 -31.11 19.57 -2.89
C VAL A 10 -30.98 20.20 -1.50
N GLU A 11 -32.06 19.99 -0.76
CA GLU A 11 -32.31 20.02 0.69
C GLU A 11 -31.52 20.88 1.67
N ARG A 12 -32.34 21.52 2.50
CA ARG A 12 -32.04 22.39 3.63
C ARG A 12 -31.88 21.55 4.89
N ARG A 13 -31.02 22.04 5.80
CA ARG A 13 -30.96 21.70 7.25
C ARG A 13 -30.57 20.25 7.51
N THR A 14 -29.44 20.01 8.16
CA THR A 14 -29.42 20.09 9.62
C THR A 14 -28.00 20.35 10.10
N VAL A 15 -27.77 21.53 10.68
CA VAL A 15 -26.60 21.85 11.49
C VAL A 15 -26.95 21.50 12.93
N VAL A 16 -26.19 20.59 13.54
CA VAL A 16 -26.13 20.45 15.00
C VAL A 16 -24.69 20.68 15.44
N LEU A 17 -24.52 21.75 16.22
CA LEU A 17 -23.32 22.09 16.98
C LEU A 17 -23.43 21.48 18.39
N ALA A 18 -22.36 20.85 18.86
CA ALA A 18 -21.99 20.68 20.27
C ALA A 18 -20.50 20.30 20.27
N VAL A 19 -19.51 21.17 20.56
CA VAL A 19 -19.12 21.87 21.81
C VAL A 19 -18.80 20.92 22.98
N GLY A 20 -17.50 20.91 23.34
CA GLY A 20 -16.94 20.47 24.64
C GLY A 20 -16.57 18.98 24.71
N ALA A 21 -15.44 18.54 25.25
CA ALA A 21 -14.53 19.17 26.19
C ALA A 21 -13.11 18.56 26.12
N VAL A 22 -12.17 19.39 26.57
CA VAL A 22 -10.76 19.13 26.85
C VAL A 22 -10.60 18.06 27.95
N GLY A 23 -9.64 17.16 27.79
CA GLY A 23 -9.15 16.26 28.84
C GLY A 23 -7.68 15.90 28.58
N ALA A 24 -6.81 16.37 29.47
CA ALA A 24 -5.35 16.25 29.41
C ALA A 24 -4.81 15.16 30.38
N ALA A 25 -3.49 14.93 30.27
CA ALA A 25 -2.57 14.13 31.11
C ALA A 25 -2.44 12.65 30.73
N ALA A 26 -1.33 12.19 30.12
CA ALA A 26 0.07 12.12 30.55
C ALA A 26 0.39 10.90 31.42
N ALA A 27 1.23 9.98 30.89
CA ALA A 27 2.38 9.38 31.58
C ALA A 27 3.20 8.54 30.60
N LEU A 28 4.46 8.93 30.42
CA LEU A 28 5.55 8.15 29.86
C LEU A 28 6.13 7.26 30.98
N THR A 29 6.73 6.12 30.60
CA THR A 29 7.89 5.40 31.20
C THR A 29 7.65 3.89 31.05
N ALA A 30 8.23 3.19 30.07
CA ALA A 30 9.64 2.82 29.94
C ALA A 30 10.17 2.06 31.16
N CYS A 31 10.19 0.73 31.08
CA CYS A 31 11.30 -0.09 31.55
C CYS A 31 11.25 -1.45 30.84
N GLY A 32 12.08 -1.60 29.81
CA GLY A 32 12.71 -2.87 29.52
C GLY A 32 14.01 -2.95 30.31
N GLY A 33 14.35 -4.14 30.79
CA GLY A 33 15.57 -4.40 31.53
C GLY A 33 15.83 -5.89 31.58
N SER A 34 16.48 -6.40 30.54
CA SER A 34 17.08 -7.74 30.51
C SER A 34 18.40 -7.70 31.27
N ASP A 35 18.53 -8.50 32.33
CA ASP A 35 19.80 -8.73 33.01
C ASP A 35 20.19 -10.21 32.91
N GLY A 36 21.35 -10.46 32.30
CA GLY A 36 21.99 -11.77 32.32
C GLY A 36 23.15 -11.87 31.32
N PRO A 37 24.42 -11.68 31.76
CA PRO A 37 25.58 -12.05 30.97
C PRO A 37 25.83 -13.54 31.15
N GLY A 38 25.35 -14.35 30.20
CA GLY A 38 25.62 -15.78 30.14
C GLY A 38 26.64 -16.08 29.07
N GLY A 39 27.92 -16.08 29.44
CA GLY A 39 28.95 -16.71 28.62
C GLY A 39 28.69 -18.21 28.50
N GLY A 40 28.89 -18.76 27.31
CA GLY A 40 28.72 -20.19 27.06
C GLY A 40 29.18 -20.56 25.66
N SER A 41 30.48 -20.83 25.52
CA SER A 41 31.05 -21.55 24.39
C SER A 41 30.46 -22.96 24.29
N GLY A 42 30.25 -23.42 23.05
CA GLY A 42 30.32 -24.84 22.71
C GLY A 42 28.99 -25.48 22.37
N GLY A 43 28.87 -25.94 21.12
CA GLY A 43 27.77 -26.80 20.67
C GLY A 43 27.58 -26.70 19.16
N THR A 44 28.41 -27.42 18.41
CA THR A 44 28.11 -27.76 17.01
C THR A 44 26.94 -28.73 16.98
N GLU A 45 25.76 -28.26 16.59
CA GLU A 45 24.62 -29.11 16.22
C GLU A 45 24.39 -29.02 14.71
N PRO A 46 23.88 -30.08 14.05
CA PRO A 46 23.64 -30.11 12.62
C PRO A 46 22.63 -29.04 12.22
N VAL A 47 22.91 -28.32 11.14
CA VAL A 47 21.95 -27.39 10.54
C VAL A 47 20.91 -28.22 9.78
N GLU A 48 19.93 -28.78 10.51
CA GLU A 48 18.62 -29.04 9.92
C GLU A 48 18.02 -27.67 9.64
N GLN A 49 18.13 -27.24 8.39
CA GLN A 49 17.41 -26.10 7.88
C GLN A 49 15.93 -26.45 7.96
N PRO A 50 15.12 -25.82 8.83
CA PRO A 50 13.70 -25.84 8.60
C PRO A 50 13.53 -25.07 7.30
N GLY A 51 13.05 -25.74 6.25
CA GLY A 51 12.44 -25.02 5.14
C GLY A 51 11.48 -24.03 5.80
N SER A 52 11.75 -22.74 5.61
CA SER A 52 10.95 -21.67 6.21
C SER A 52 9.55 -21.79 5.60
N GLY A 53 8.71 -22.58 6.25
CA GLY A 53 7.29 -22.68 5.98
C GLY A 53 6.76 -21.26 6.11
N GLY A 54 6.23 -20.75 5.00
CA GLY A 54 5.90 -19.35 4.83
C GLY A 54 5.24 -18.76 6.07
N ALA A 55 5.88 -17.74 6.62
CA ALA A 55 5.17 -16.80 7.47
C ALA A 55 4.02 -16.26 6.61
N GLY A 56 2.79 -16.66 6.95
CA GLY A 56 1.60 -16.33 6.18
C GLY A 56 1.48 -14.82 6.04
N GLY A 57 1.92 -14.33 4.89
CA GLY A 57 1.88 -12.93 4.50
C GLY A 57 0.49 -12.34 4.60
N ALA A 58 0.39 -11.03 4.82
CA ALA A 58 -0.90 -10.35 4.84
C ALA A 58 -1.63 -10.59 3.51
N VAL A 59 -2.83 -11.17 3.57
CA VAL A 59 -3.68 -11.37 2.38
C VAL A 59 -4.09 -10.00 1.84
N LEU A 60 -3.79 -9.75 0.57
CA LEU A 60 -4.13 -8.49 -0.11
C LEU A 60 -5.49 -8.60 -0.80
N ALA A 61 -5.65 -9.57 -1.71
CA ALA A 61 -6.86 -9.74 -2.51
C ALA A 61 -6.94 -11.14 -3.12
N LYS A 62 -8.06 -11.45 -3.78
CA LYS A 62 -8.13 -12.56 -4.73
C LYS A 62 -7.60 -12.11 -6.09
N THR A 63 -7.05 -13.05 -6.86
CA THR A 63 -6.59 -12.78 -8.23
C THR A 63 -7.71 -12.25 -9.13
N ALA A 64 -8.94 -12.75 -8.94
CA ALA A 64 -10.11 -12.29 -9.69
C ALA A 64 -10.53 -10.83 -9.40
N ASP A 65 -10.04 -10.24 -8.31
CA ASP A 65 -10.34 -8.84 -7.94
C ASP A 65 -9.36 -7.86 -8.60
N ILE A 66 -8.29 -8.36 -9.24
CA ILE A 66 -7.31 -7.55 -9.96
C ILE A 66 -7.62 -7.64 -11.46
N PRO A 67 -8.02 -6.54 -12.12
CA PRO A 67 -8.35 -6.57 -13.54
C PRO A 67 -7.09 -6.65 -14.41
N GLU A 68 -7.16 -7.41 -15.51
CA GLU A 68 -6.15 -7.36 -16.58
C GLU A 68 -6.01 -5.94 -17.12
N GLY A 69 -4.76 -5.52 -17.38
CA GLY A 69 -4.45 -4.15 -17.78
C GLY A 69 -4.50 -3.14 -16.64
N GLY A 70 -4.87 -3.56 -15.43
CA GLY A 70 -5.17 -2.70 -14.30
C GLY A 70 -4.54 -3.16 -13.00
N GLY A 71 -5.14 -2.77 -11.88
CA GLY A 71 -4.54 -2.94 -10.57
C GLY A 71 -5.28 -2.23 -9.44
N VAL A 72 -4.97 -2.63 -8.21
CA VAL A 72 -5.62 -2.17 -6.97
C VAL A 72 -4.56 -1.65 -6.00
N VAL A 73 -4.84 -0.52 -5.36
CA VAL A 73 -3.98 0.07 -4.33
C VAL A 73 -4.46 -0.32 -2.94
N PHE A 74 -3.58 -0.99 -2.20
CA PHE A 74 -3.75 -1.37 -0.80
C PHE A 74 -3.09 -0.32 0.09
N ALA A 75 -3.86 0.71 0.44
CA ALA A 75 -3.35 1.90 1.13
C ALA A 75 -2.71 1.60 2.49
N ALA A 76 -3.27 0.66 3.27
CA ALA A 76 -2.74 0.30 4.59
C ALA A 76 -1.34 -0.33 4.50
N GLN A 77 -1.08 -1.11 3.45
CA GLN A 77 0.18 -1.78 3.17
C GLN A 77 1.13 -0.90 2.34
N LYS A 78 0.63 0.19 1.76
CA LYS A 78 1.33 1.02 0.77
C LYS A 78 1.84 0.19 -0.41
N VAL A 79 0.98 -0.68 -0.93
CA VAL A 79 1.26 -1.56 -2.07
C VAL A 79 0.24 -1.31 -3.17
N VAL A 80 0.69 -1.35 -4.43
CA VAL A 80 -0.19 -1.47 -5.59
C VAL A 80 0.08 -2.84 -6.22
N VAL A 81 -0.96 -3.63 -6.43
CA VAL A 81 -0.89 -4.90 -7.17
C VAL A 81 -1.46 -4.65 -8.55
N THR A 82 -0.73 -5.06 -9.59
CA THR A 82 -1.12 -4.91 -10.99
C THR A 82 -1.30 -6.28 -11.65
N GLN A 83 -2.07 -6.31 -12.74
CA GLN A 83 -2.13 -7.46 -13.63
C GLN A 83 -1.86 -7.03 -15.08
N PRO A 84 -0.59 -6.94 -15.53
CA PRO A 84 -0.26 -6.40 -16.85
C PRO A 84 -0.83 -7.20 -18.02
N ARG A 85 -0.92 -8.52 -17.81
CA ARG A 85 -1.47 -9.53 -18.73
C ARG A 85 -2.25 -10.56 -17.93
N ALA A 86 -3.20 -11.25 -18.55
CA ALA A 86 -4.01 -12.28 -17.90
C ALA A 86 -3.18 -13.24 -17.02
N GLY A 87 -3.44 -13.23 -15.71
CA GLY A 87 -2.79 -14.12 -14.73
C GLY A 87 -1.37 -13.76 -14.32
N GLU A 88 -0.78 -12.69 -14.87
CA GLU A 88 0.51 -12.18 -14.44
C GLU A 88 0.32 -11.09 -13.39
N PHE A 89 0.76 -11.30 -12.16
CA PHE A 89 0.63 -10.32 -11.07
C PHE A 89 1.98 -9.72 -10.72
N LYS A 90 2.02 -8.39 -10.54
CA LYS A 90 3.17 -7.67 -9.97
C LYS A 90 2.71 -6.89 -8.76
N ALA A 91 3.65 -6.56 -7.88
CA ALA A 91 3.41 -5.64 -6.79
C ALA A 91 4.53 -4.64 -6.66
N PHE A 92 4.17 -3.39 -6.39
CA PHE A 92 5.10 -2.29 -6.17
C PHE A 92 4.67 -1.46 -4.97
N SER A 93 5.58 -0.65 -4.46
CA SER A 93 5.25 0.40 -3.51
C SER A 93 4.17 1.31 -4.12
N ALA A 94 3.11 1.58 -3.36
CA ALA A 94 2.13 2.60 -3.72
C ALA A 94 2.64 4.02 -3.43
N THR A 95 3.90 4.19 -3.02
CA THR A 95 4.52 5.48 -2.74
C THR A 95 5.31 5.95 -3.95
N CYS A 96 4.88 7.04 -4.57
CA CYS A 96 5.55 7.66 -5.69
C CYS A 96 6.97 8.10 -5.32
N THR A 97 7.94 7.73 -6.14
CA THR A 97 9.38 8.04 -5.94
C THR A 97 9.75 9.50 -6.14
N HIS A 98 8.84 10.35 -6.63
CA HIS A 98 9.08 11.78 -6.75
C HIS A 98 9.08 12.49 -5.39
N GLN A 99 7.95 12.52 -4.69
CA GLN A 99 7.77 13.24 -3.42
C GLN A 99 6.95 12.45 -2.38
N GLY A 100 6.80 11.13 -2.57
CA GLY A 100 6.18 10.27 -1.57
C GLY A 100 4.65 10.25 -1.55
N CYS A 101 3.98 10.87 -2.53
CA CYS A 101 2.52 10.76 -2.65
C CYS A 101 2.08 9.31 -2.88
N ALA A 102 0.89 8.96 -2.41
CA ALA A 102 0.26 7.71 -2.81
C ALA A 102 -0.09 7.75 -4.31
N VAL A 103 0.23 6.67 -5.04
CA VAL A 103 -0.32 6.43 -6.38
C VAL A 103 -1.80 6.09 -6.25
N ARG A 104 -2.57 6.38 -7.29
CA ARG A 104 -4.03 6.22 -7.26
C ARG A 104 -4.46 4.84 -7.74
N GLY A 105 -4.25 4.53 -9.01
CA GLY A 105 -4.78 3.33 -9.64
C GLY A 105 -4.05 3.05 -10.94
N VAL A 106 -4.45 1.94 -11.56
CA VAL A 106 -3.80 1.41 -12.76
C VAL A 106 -4.85 1.26 -13.85
N THR A 107 -4.55 1.79 -15.03
CA THR A 107 -5.40 1.69 -16.22
C THR A 107 -4.50 1.63 -17.42
N ASP A 108 -4.83 0.78 -18.40
CA ASP A 108 -4.05 0.57 -19.62
C ASP A 108 -2.56 0.31 -19.34
N ASN A 109 -2.26 -0.50 -18.32
CA ASN A 109 -0.91 -0.81 -17.85
C ASN A 109 -0.09 0.39 -17.35
N VAL A 110 -0.76 1.44 -16.90
CA VAL A 110 -0.12 2.64 -16.35
C VAL A 110 -0.57 2.92 -14.93
N ILE A 111 0.37 2.94 -13.99
CA ILE A 111 0.18 3.40 -12.62
C ILE A 111 0.33 4.92 -12.58
N THR A 112 -0.66 5.65 -12.07
CA THR A 112 -0.62 7.13 -12.03
C THR A 112 -0.53 7.69 -10.63
N CYS A 113 0.41 8.62 -10.42
CA CYS A 113 0.47 9.48 -9.24
C CYS A 113 -0.26 10.80 -9.50
N PRO A 114 -1.30 11.13 -8.71
CA PRO A 114 -2.16 12.30 -8.98
C PRO A 114 -1.53 13.64 -8.57
N CYS A 115 -0.44 13.65 -7.80
CA CYS A 115 0.13 14.90 -7.29
C CYS A 115 0.76 15.75 -8.39
N HIS A 116 1.49 15.12 -9.32
CA HIS A 116 2.28 15.81 -10.35
C HIS A 116 2.31 15.03 -11.67
N ASN A 117 1.36 14.13 -11.87
CA ASN A 117 1.24 13.30 -13.08
C ASN A 117 2.48 12.43 -13.40
N SER A 118 3.21 11.98 -12.38
CA SER A 118 4.18 10.89 -12.60
C SER A 118 3.43 9.62 -12.96
N THR A 119 3.85 8.97 -14.04
CA THR A 119 3.31 7.68 -14.47
C THR A 119 4.39 6.62 -14.44
N PHE A 120 3.97 5.38 -14.19
CA PHE A 120 4.85 4.23 -14.15
C PHE A 120 4.24 3.08 -14.93
N ASP A 121 5.09 2.30 -15.58
CA ASP A 121 4.71 1.07 -16.25
C ASP A 121 4.25 0.01 -15.23
N ALA A 122 3.11 -0.63 -15.47
CA ALA A 122 2.52 -1.60 -14.54
C ALA A 122 3.23 -2.96 -14.50
N GLU A 123 4.05 -3.28 -15.51
CA GLU A 123 4.81 -4.55 -15.58
C GLU A 123 6.15 -4.45 -14.86
N THR A 124 6.79 -3.27 -14.90
CA THR A 124 8.17 -3.06 -14.43
C THR A 124 8.28 -2.05 -13.28
N GLY A 125 7.26 -1.22 -13.05
CA GLY A 125 7.31 -0.11 -12.09
C GLY A 125 8.17 1.07 -12.56
N SER A 126 8.72 1.03 -13.77
CA SER A 126 9.61 2.06 -14.31
C SER A 126 8.86 3.36 -14.60
N PRO A 127 9.44 4.54 -14.37
CA PRO A 127 8.80 5.80 -14.71
C PRO A 127 8.64 5.93 -16.23
N THR A 128 7.48 6.37 -16.69
CA THR A 128 7.18 6.58 -18.11
C THR A 128 6.91 8.04 -18.46
N ALA A 129 6.48 8.85 -17.49
CA ALA A 129 6.29 10.29 -17.63
C ALA A 129 6.30 11.02 -16.29
N GLY A 130 6.37 12.35 -16.35
CA GLY A 130 6.33 13.25 -15.20
C GLY A 130 7.67 13.34 -14.45
N PRO A 131 7.68 13.91 -13.24
CA PRO A 131 8.93 14.27 -12.54
C PRO A 131 9.63 13.11 -11.82
N ALA A 132 9.03 11.92 -11.73
CA ALA A 132 9.67 10.78 -11.08
C ALA A 132 10.72 10.18 -12.02
N THR A 133 11.95 10.00 -11.52
CA THR A 133 13.08 9.47 -12.31
C THR A 133 13.54 8.08 -11.86
N GLN A 134 12.93 7.54 -10.80
CA GLN A 134 13.24 6.22 -10.24
C GLN A 134 12.01 5.31 -10.31
N PRO A 135 12.21 3.99 -10.52
CA PRO A 135 11.12 3.03 -10.52
C PRO A 135 10.46 2.94 -9.15
N LEU A 136 9.17 2.60 -9.13
CA LEU A 136 8.50 2.19 -7.90
C LEU A 136 9.21 0.94 -7.35
N PRO A 137 9.62 0.92 -6.07
CA PRO A 137 10.23 -0.27 -5.49
C PRO A 137 9.30 -1.49 -5.61
N ALA A 138 9.83 -2.61 -6.07
CA ALA A 138 9.08 -3.87 -6.12
C ALA A 138 8.69 -4.33 -4.71
N ARG A 139 7.57 -5.04 -4.62
CA ARG A 139 7.09 -5.71 -3.41
C ARG A 139 6.92 -7.18 -3.73
N GLU A 140 7.40 -8.03 -2.83
CA GLU A 140 7.30 -9.47 -3.01
C GLU A 140 5.88 -9.92 -2.66
N ILE A 141 5.30 -10.73 -3.54
CA ILE A 141 3.98 -11.33 -3.35
C ILE A 141 4.05 -12.83 -3.66
N SER A 142 3.23 -13.62 -2.98
CA SER A 142 2.91 -14.98 -3.41
C SER A 142 1.50 -15.01 -4.01
N VAL A 143 1.32 -15.88 -5.00
CA VAL A 143 0.03 -16.13 -5.65
C VAL A 143 -0.25 -17.63 -5.57
N GLU A 144 -1.14 -18.01 -4.68
CA GLU A 144 -1.47 -19.41 -4.40
C GLU A 144 -2.98 -19.58 -4.27
N ASN A 145 -3.54 -20.58 -4.96
CA ASN A 145 -4.97 -20.92 -4.90
C ASN A 145 -5.90 -19.71 -5.15
N GLY A 146 -5.50 -18.77 -6.00
CA GLY A 146 -6.25 -17.55 -6.32
C GLY A 146 -6.21 -16.46 -5.25
N ALA A 147 -5.36 -16.59 -4.23
CA ALA A 147 -5.10 -15.54 -3.24
C ALA A 147 -3.73 -14.89 -3.49
N ILE A 148 -3.67 -13.57 -3.31
CA ILE A 148 -2.44 -12.79 -3.36
C ILE A 148 -2.08 -12.39 -1.93
N THR A 149 -0.88 -12.77 -1.48
CA THR A 149 -0.33 -12.45 -0.16
C THR A 149 0.94 -11.63 -0.29
N LEU A 150 1.14 -10.67 0.60
CA LEU A 150 2.40 -9.92 0.70
C LEU A 150 3.43 -10.78 1.46
N ALA A 151 4.55 -11.12 0.82
CA ALA A 151 5.59 -11.98 1.40
C ALA A 151 6.36 -11.30 2.56
#